data_AF-A0A448YFB1-F1
#
_entry.id   AF-A0A448YFB1-F1
#
_cell.length_a   1.000
_cell.length_b   1.000
_cell.length_c   1.000
_cell.angle_alpha   90.00
_cell.angle_beta   90.00
_cell.angle_gamma   90.00
#
_symmetry.space_group_name_H-M   'P 1'
#
loop_
_entity.id
_entity.type
_entity.pdbx_description
1 polymer ?
#
loop_
_entity_poly.entity_id
_entity_poly.type
_entity_poly.pdbx_seq_one_letter_code
_entity_poly.pdbx_strand_id
1 'polypeptide(L)'
;MGIIRFVGRTAVASAFFAAGFAMCAHTWPPSTEGDPKTMSARNRETLSMFNSVQKSDIFQRLINDSRYRMLISSELIPEAHRFNHVGLGLMNSPKHLAVGPLVFINSKDGEMYSFCKLDSNLVGTDGKIHNGVISTLMDESLCFCGFPQLPSKRGVTAKLVINYYGKAAPDSMVLLVAKISEVHGRKCVIKGHIETFDESQNAPQKLADGECVLVQPKWFKYFDWVRIFD
;
A
#
# COMPACT_ATOMS: atom_id res chain seq x y z
N MET A 1 51.57 11.99 24.96
CA MET A 1 51.56 11.87 23.47
C MET A 1 50.50 10.89 22.92
N GLY A 2 50.08 9.86 23.66
CA GLY A 2 49.07 8.88 23.21
C GLY A 2 47.62 9.38 23.16
N ILE A 3 47.20 10.21 24.12
CA ILE A 3 45.81 10.70 24.23
C ILE A 3 45.44 11.65 23.07
N ILE A 4 46.34 12.58 22.70
CA ILE A 4 46.11 13.51 21.58
C ILE A 4 46.00 12.76 20.24
N ARG A 5 46.81 11.71 20.05
CA ARG A 5 46.74 10.85 18.86
C ARG A 5 45.46 9.99 18.81
N PHE A 6 44.97 9.54 19.96
CA PHE A 6 43.72 8.80 20.07
C PHE A 6 42.51 9.70 19.78
N VAL A 7 42.44 10.90 20.40
CA VAL A 7 41.39 11.89 20.17
C VAL A 7 41.35 12.35 18.71
N GLY A 8 42.52 12.58 18.10
CA GLY A 8 42.61 12.91 16.67
C GLY A 8 42.07 11.80 15.77
N ARG A 9 42.41 10.53 16.06
CA ARG A 9 41.92 9.39 15.28
C ARG A 9 40.41 9.19 15.41
N THR A 10 39.84 9.33 16.61
CA THR A 10 38.40 9.23 16.81
C THR A 10 37.64 10.37 16.15
N ALA A 11 38.14 11.60 16.21
CA ALA A 11 37.50 12.75 15.57
C ALA A 11 37.46 12.59 14.04
N VAL A 12 38.54 12.12 13.45
CA VAL A 12 38.63 11.85 12.01
C VAL A 12 37.68 10.71 11.60
N ALA A 13 37.62 9.61 12.37
CA ALA A 13 36.71 8.50 12.09
C ALA A 13 35.23 8.94 12.18
N SER A 14 34.86 9.71 13.20
CA SER A 14 33.52 10.27 13.34
C SER A 14 33.16 11.22 12.19
N ALA A 15 34.12 12.05 11.75
CA ALA A 15 33.92 12.96 10.62
C ALA A 15 33.70 12.18 9.30
N PHE A 16 34.49 11.14 9.03
CA PHE A 16 34.29 10.28 7.86
C PHE A 16 32.99 9.48 7.93
N PHE A 17 32.62 8.97 9.10
CA PHE A 17 31.33 8.31 9.27
C PHE A 17 30.18 9.29 9.07
N ALA A 18 30.25 10.50 9.63
CA ALA A 18 29.24 11.54 9.44
C ALA A 18 29.15 12.01 7.98
N ALA A 19 30.29 12.16 7.28
CA ALA A 19 30.33 12.53 5.88
C ALA A 19 29.77 11.41 4.99
N GLY A 20 30.16 10.15 5.23
CA GLY A 20 29.60 8.99 4.54
C GLY A 20 28.11 8.84 4.80
N PHE A 21 27.67 9.00 6.06
CA PHE A 21 26.26 9.02 6.41
C PHE A 21 25.54 10.18 5.70
N ALA A 22 26.04 11.40 5.70
CA ALA A 22 25.41 12.53 5.01
C ALA A 22 25.32 12.33 3.49
N MET A 23 26.36 11.77 2.85
CA MET A 23 26.37 11.46 1.42
C MET A 23 25.42 10.33 1.04
N CYS A 24 25.22 9.34 1.93
CA CYS A 24 24.34 8.19 1.70
C CYS A 24 22.98 8.29 2.41
N ALA A 25 22.74 9.33 3.23
CA ALA A 25 21.50 9.54 3.97
C ALA A 25 20.37 10.00 3.05
N HIS A 26 20.71 10.62 1.91
CA HIS A 26 19.85 10.53 0.73
C HIS A 26 19.89 9.09 0.25
N THR A 27 19.13 8.26 0.96
CA THR A 27 19.09 6.81 0.82
C THR A 27 18.61 6.41 -0.57
N TRP A 28 17.90 7.30 -1.27
CA TRP A 28 17.21 7.00 -2.51
C TRP A 28 17.73 7.88 -3.65
N PRO A 29 18.26 7.29 -4.74
CA PRO A 29 18.56 8.05 -5.94
C PRO A 29 17.26 8.68 -6.45
N PRO A 30 17.27 9.97 -6.85
CA PRO A 30 16.12 10.57 -7.49
C PRO A 30 15.76 9.77 -8.75
N SER A 31 14.47 9.64 -9.02
CA SER A 31 13.96 8.90 -10.18
C SER A 31 14.56 9.42 -11.49
N THR A 32 15.18 8.54 -12.27
CA THR A 32 15.62 8.84 -13.66
C THR A 32 14.44 9.04 -14.62
N GLU A 33 13.26 8.54 -14.26
CA GLU A 33 11.98 8.66 -15.00
C GLU A 33 10.98 9.63 -14.34
N GLY A 34 11.45 10.56 -13.53
CA GLY A 34 10.62 11.62 -12.94
C GLY A 34 10.04 12.63 -13.94
N ASP A 35 9.90 12.28 -15.22
CA ASP A 35 9.16 13.08 -16.19
C ASP A 35 7.68 13.05 -15.78
N PRO A 36 7.06 14.18 -15.38
CA PRO A 36 5.65 14.23 -14.99
C PRO A 36 4.71 13.64 -16.06
N LYS A 37 5.18 13.56 -17.31
CA LYS A 37 4.45 13.01 -18.45
C LYS A 37 4.22 11.50 -18.37
N THR A 38 5.21 10.69 -17.96
CA THR A 38 5.06 9.23 -17.83
C THR A 38 4.15 8.86 -16.66
N MET A 39 4.33 9.51 -15.51
CA MET A 39 3.43 9.34 -14.36
C MET A 39 2.00 9.76 -14.69
N SER A 40 1.79 10.91 -15.35
CA SER A 40 0.46 11.36 -15.76
C SER A 40 -0.18 10.45 -16.82
N ALA A 41 0.61 9.81 -17.69
CA ALA A 41 0.10 8.87 -18.68
C ALA A 41 -0.42 7.59 -18.02
N ARG A 42 0.36 7.00 -17.10
CA ARG A 42 -0.04 5.80 -16.36
C ARG A 42 -1.24 6.06 -15.45
N ASN A 43 -1.28 7.20 -14.76
CA ASN A 43 -2.44 7.57 -13.95
C ASN A 43 -3.69 7.76 -14.81
N ARG A 44 -3.57 8.34 -16.02
CA ARG A 44 -4.68 8.42 -16.98
C ARG A 44 -5.16 7.04 -17.41
N GLU A 45 -4.25 6.10 -17.64
CA GLU A 45 -4.58 4.71 -17.93
C GLU A 45 -5.31 4.06 -16.75
N THR A 46 -4.83 4.22 -15.51
CA THR A 46 -5.51 3.76 -14.29
C THR A 46 -6.96 4.23 -14.28
N LEU A 47 -7.15 5.55 -14.40
CA LEU A 47 -8.47 6.16 -14.32
C LEU A 47 -9.38 5.66 -15.43
N SER A 48 -8.84 5.44 -16.64
CA SER A 48 -9.60 4.89 -17.77
C SER A 48 -10.11 3.47 -17.51
N MET A 49 -9.36 2.64 -16.76
CA MET A 49 -9.80 1.29 -16.40
C MET A 49 -10.89 1.29 -15.32
N PHE A 50 -10.94 2.34 -14.50
CA PHE A 50 -11.97 2.54 -13.49
C PHE A 50 -13.15 3.39 -13.98
N ASN A 51 -13.27 3.66 -15.28
CA ASN A 51 -14.40 4.43 -15.84
C ASN A 51 -15.78 3.85 -15.49
N SER A 52 -15.91 2.52 -15.36
CA SER A 52 -17.14 1.88 -14.87
C SER A 52 -17.34 2.17 -13.38
N VAL A 53 -16.32 1.97 -12.56
CA VAL A 53 -16.35 2.27 -11.13
C VAL A 53 -16.71 3.74 -10.86
N GLN A 54 -16.21 4.67 -11.67
CA GLN A 54 -16.51 6.10 -11.55
C GLN A 54 -18.01 6.41 -11.68
N LYS A 55 -18.78 5.60 -12.40
CA LYS A 55 -20.24 5.79 -12.55
C LYS A 55 -21.03 5.29 -11.36
N SER A 56 -20.44 4.44 -10.54
CA SER A 56 -21.13 3.80 -9.42
C SER A 56 -21.49 4.78 -8.29
N ASP A 57 -22.61 4.49 -7.62
CA ASP A 57 -23.10 5.27 -6.48
C ASP A 57 -22.10 5.33 -5.32
N ILE A 58 -21.40 4.22 -5.05
CA ILE A 58 -20.40 4.18 -3.97
C ILE A 58 -19.22 5.08 -4.29
N PHE A 59 -18.75 5.11 -5.53
CA PHE A 59 -17.68 6.00 -5.94
C PHE A 59 -18.10 7.46 -5.81
N GLN A 60 -19.29 7.80 -6.32
CA GLN A 60 -19.84 9.15 -6.23
C GLN A 60 -20.04 9.59 -4.78
N ARG A 61 -20.43 8.68 -3.90
CA ARG A 61 -20.52 8.95 -2.46
C ARG A 61 -19.15 9.24 -1.84
N LEU A 62 -18.14 8.43 -2.17
CA LEU A 62 -16.80 8.56 -1.60
C LEU A 62 -16.07 9.81 -2.10
N ILE A 63 -16.24 10.18 -3.37
CA ILE A 63 -15.61 11.38 -3.94
C ILE A 63 -16.25 12.69 -3.42
N ASN A 64 -17.56 12.67 -3.14
CA ASN A 64 -18.27 13.83 -2.61
C ASN A 64 -18.07 14.03 -1.10
N ASP A 65 -17.59 13.01 -0.39
CA ASP A 65 -17.31 13.08 1.05
C ASP A 65 -15.89 13.60 1.29
N SER A 66 -15.79 14.83 1.83
CA SER A 66 -14.52 15.51 2.11
C SER A 66 -13.64 14.83 3.16
N ARG A 67 -14.17 13.83 3.89
CA ARG A 67 -13.38 13.02 4.83
C ARG A 67 -12.48 12.02 4.12
N TYR A 68 -12.82 11.65 2.89
CA TYR A 68 -12.05 10.69 2.10
C TYR A 68 -11.06 11.42 1.20
N ARG A 69 -9.85 10.89 1.15
CA ARG A 69 -8.85 11.26 0.15
C ARG A 69 -8.72 10.14 -0.86
N MET A 70 -8.91 10.48 -2.13
CA MET A 70 -8.65 9.57 -3.25
C MET A 70 -7.14 9.53 -3.54
N LEU A 71 -6.61 8.33 -3.74
CA LEU A 71 -5.21 8.07 -4.02
C LEU A 71 -5.09 7.01 -5.10
N ILE A 72 -4.07 7.17 -5.95
CA ILE A 72 -3.64 6.14 -6.86
C ILE A 72 -2.45 5.45 -6.22
N SER A 73 -2.51 4.12 -6.05
CA SER A 73 -1.48 3.37 -5.31
C SER A 73 -0.05 3.60 -5.83
N SER A 74 0.14 3.83 -7.13
CA SER A 74 1.43 4.15 -7.76
C SER A 74 2.11 5.41 -7.20
N GLU A 75 1.33 6.35 -6.67
CA GLU A 75 1.83 7.61 -6.10
C GLU A 75 2.38 7.44 -4.69
N LEU A 76 2.07 6.32 -4.03
CA LEU A 76 2.48 6.06 -2.65
C LEU A 76 3.92 5.56 -2.52
N ILE A 77 4.44 4.94 -3.58
CA ILE A 77 5.78 4.33 -3.59
C ILE A 77 6.70 5.12 -4.53
N PRO A 78 7.89 5.55 -4.06
CA PRO A 78 8.87 6.19 -4.92
C PRO A 78 9.22 5.32 -6.12
N GLU A 79 9.36 5.94 -7.29
CA GLU A 79 9.51 5.24 -8.56
C GLU A 79 10.65 4.21 -8.58
N ALA A 80 11.81 4.59 -8.05
CA ALA A 80 12.99 3.72 -7.97
C ALA A 80 12.73 2.39 -7.22
N HIS A 81 11.70 2.31 -6.39
CA HIS A 81 11.34 1.12 -5.63
C HIS A 81 10.11 0.39 -6.16
N ARG A 82 9.34 0.99 -7.08
CA ARG A 82 8.11 0.37 -7.61
C ARG A 82 8.38 -0.99 -8.24
N PHE A 83 9.51 -1.14 -8.96
CA PHE A 83 9.89 -2.42 -9.58
C PHE A 83 10.09 -3.56 -8.56
N ASN A 84 10.59 -3.25 -7.37
CA ASN A 84 10.80 -4.24 -6.30
C ASN A 84 9.56 -4.43 -5.41
N HIS A 85 8.53 -3.62 -5.59
CA HIS A 85 7.29 -3.72 -4.83
C HIS A 85 6.45 -4.89 -5.35
N VAL A 86 5.83 -5.65 -4.44
CA VAL A 86 5.01 -6.82 -4.83
C VAL A 86 3.83 -6.38 -5.68
N GLY A 87 3.06 -5.39 -5.20
CA GLY A 87 1.86 -4.90 -5.91
C GLY A 87 2.12 -3.99 -7.11
N LEU A 88 3.24 -3.26 -7.11
CA LEU A 88 3.55 -2.21 -8.10
C LEU A 88 4.71 -2.58 -9.03
N GLY A 89 5.32 -3.74 -8.83
CA GLY A 89 6.40 -4.30 -9.65
C GLY A 89 6.01 -5.69 -10.11
N LEU A 90 6.20 -6.69 -9.26
CA LEU A 90 6.00 -8.10 -9.62
C LEU A 90 4.60 -8.41 -10.15
N MET A 91 3.57 -7.85 -9.51
CA MET A 91 2.18 -7.99 -9.96
C MET A 91 1.73 -6.88 -10.91
N ASN A 92 2.54 -5.86 -11.19
CA ASN A 92 2.14 -4.69 -11.98
C ASN A 92 2.63 -4.80 -13.42
N SER A 93 2.05 -5.76 -14.13
CA SER A 93 2.23 -5.96 -15.56
C SER A 93 0.88 -5.70 -16.24
N PRO A 94 0.83 -5.25 -17.50
CA PRO A 94 -0.41 -5.16 -18.28
C PRO A 94 -1.25 -6.45 -18.31
N LYS A 95 -0.63 -7.56 -17.89
CA LYS A 95 -1.19 -8.92 -17.85
C LYS A 95 -1.61 -9.39 -16.43
N HIS A 96 -1.21 -8.72 -15.35
CA HIS A 96 -1.42 -9.18 -13.96
C HIS A 96 -2.42 -8.28 -13.18
N LEU A 97 -1.93 -7.27 -12.46
CA LEU A 97 -2.68 -6.10 -12.07
C LEU A 97 -2.38 -5.07 -13.15
N ALA A 98 -3.23 -4.94 -14.16
CA ALA A 98 -3.02 -4.03 -15.27
C ALA A 98 -2.66 -2.62 -14.78
N VAL A 99 -3.25 -2.19 -13.66
CA VAL A 99 -2.91 -0.96 -12.99
C VAL A 99 -3.09 -1.04 -11.46
N GLY A 100 -2.37 -0.20 -10.72
CA GLY A 100 -2.44 -0.11 -9.27
C GLY A 100 -3.86 0.23 -8.76
N PRO A 101 -4.24 -0.24 -7.55
CA PRO A 101 -5.57 0.00 -7.00
C PRO A 101 -5.91 1.49 -6.84
N LEU A 102 -7.19 1.81 -6.99
CA LEU A 102 -7.74 3.11 -6.65
C LEU A 102 -8.24 3.08 -5.21
N VAL A 103 -7.67 3.94 -4.37
CA VAL A 103 -7.89 3.91 -2.92
C VAL A 103 -8.59 5.18 -2.45
N PHE A 104 -9.62 5.02 -1.63
CA PHE A 104 -10.22 6.07 -0.82
C PHE A 104 -9.89 5.80 0.64
N ILE A 105 -9.21 6.74 1.29
CA ILE A 105 -8.84 6.60 2.71
C ILE A 105 -9.40 7.75 3.53
N ASN A 106 -10.03 7.39 4.65
CA ASN A 106 -10.42 8.30 5.72
C ASN A 106 -9.58 7.97 6.96
N SER A 107 -8.47 8.68 7.09
CA SER A 107 -7.52 8.47 8.18
C SER A 107 -8.08 8.84 9.56
N LYS A 108 -9.14 9.67 9.63
CA LYS A 108 -9.74 10.08 10.92
C LYS A 108 -10.63 8.99 11.48
N ASP A 109 -11.53 8.47 10.64
CA ASP A 109 -12.49 7.45 11.04
C ASP A 109 -11.91 6.02 10.94
N GLY A 110 -10.71 5.88 10.36
CA GLY A 110 -10.05 4.59 10.21
C GLY A 110 -10.76 3.70 9.20
N GLU A 111 -11.21 4.27 8.09
CA GLU A 111 -11.95 3.57 7.04
C GLU A 111 -11.20 3.69 5.71
N MET A 112 -11.24 2.64 4.91
CA MET A 112 -10.62 2.62 3.58
C MET A 112 -11.43 1.74 2.62
N TYR A 113 -11.50 2.20 1.38
CA TYR A 113 -12.06 1.47 0.24
C TYR A 113 -10.99 1.37 -0.84
N SER A 114 -10.87 0.21 -1.47
CA SER A 114 -9.91 0.00 -2.54
C SER A 114 -10.56 -0.76 -3.69
N PHE A 115 -10.56 -0.15 -4.87
CA PHE A 115 -11.02 -0.78 -6.11
C PHE A 115 -9.81 -1.34 -6.86
N CYS A 116 -9.91 -2.58 -7.31
CA CYS A 116 -8.82 -3.26 -8.00
C CYS A 116 -9.37 -4.14 -9.12
N LYS A 117 -8.71 -4.09 -10.28
CA LYS A 117 -8.99 -5.00 -11.39
C LYS A 117 -8.03 -6.19 -11.32
N LEU A 118 -8.56 -7.39 -11.46
CA LEU A 118 -7.83 -8.65 -11.39
C LEU A 118 -7.79 -9.30 -12.76
N ASP A 119 -6.64 -9.34 -13.43
CA ASP A 119 -6.56 -9.90 -14.79
C ASP A 119 -6.26 -11.40 -14.80
N SER A 120 -6.46 -12.00 -15.97
CA SER A 120 -6.32 -13.43 -16.24
C SER A 120 -4.97 -14.09 -15.90
N ASN A 121 -3.85 -13.36 -15.76
CA ASN A 121 -2.57 -13.99 -15.36
C ASN A 121 -2.36 -14.06 -13.84
N LEU A 122 -3.39 -13.73 -13.06
CA LEU A 122 -3.41 -13.91 -11.60
C LEU A 122 -4.15 -15.20 -11.18
N VAL A 123 -4.47 -16.07 -12.13
CA VAL A 123 -5.22 -17.30 -11.88
C VAL A 123 -4.36 -18.42 -11.31
N GLY A 124 -4.98 -19.26 -10.48
CA GLY A 124 -4.43 -20.54 -10.07
C GLY A 124 -4.65 -21.64 -11.11
N THR A 125 -4.37 -22.87 -10.72
CA THR A 125 -4.56 -24.07 -11.58
C THR A 125 -6.02 -24.37 -11.89
N ASP A 126 -6.96 -23.79 -11.15
CA ASP A 126 -8.41 -23.92 -11.34
C ASP A 126 -9.00 -22.84 -12.27
N GLY A 127 -8.15 -22.01 -12.89
CA GLY A 127 -8.57 -20.96 -13.82
C GLY A 127 -9.28 -19.78 -13.14
N LYS A 128 -9.29 -19.72 -11.81
CA LYS A 128 -9.85 -18.61 -11.02
C LYS A 128 -8.73 -17.84 -10.33
N ILE A 129 -9.00 -16.61 -9.89
CA ILE A 129 -7.99 -15.80 -9.19
C ILE A 129 -7.42 -16.55 -7.98
N HIS A 130 -6.09 -16.58 -7.88
CA HIS A 130 -5.38 -17.29 -6.84
C HIS A 130 -5.62 -16.65 -5.46
N ASN A 131 -5.92 -17.45 -4.43
CA ASN A 131 -6.19 -16.93 -3.09
C ASN A 131 -5.02 -16.14 -2.50
N GLY A 132 -3.78 -16.46 -2.88
CA GLY A 132 -2.59 -15.69 -2.50
C GLY A 132 -2.61 -14.25 -3.01
N VAL A 133 -3.22 -13.98 -4.17
CA VAL A 133 -3.41 -12.61 -4.68
C VAL A 133 -4.39 -11.86 -3.77
N ILE A 134 -5.49 -12.51 -3.42
CA ILE A 134 -6.47 -11.98 -2.47
C ILE A 134 -5.81 -11.72 -1.10
N SER A 135 -4.92 -12.61 -0.64
CA SER A 135 -4.15 -12.41 0.59
C SER A 135 -3.28 -11.17 0.55
N THR A 136 -2.54 -10.99 -0.54
CA THR A 136 -1.66 -9.84 -0.71
C THR A 136 -2.46 -8.53 -0.73
N LEU A 137 -3.59 -8.50 -1.45
CA LEU A 137 -4.47 -7.33 -1.48
C LEU A 137 -5.05 -7.00 -0.10
N MET A 138 -5.44 -8.04 0.67
CA MET A 138 -5.90 -7.90 2.05
C MET A 138 -4.78 -7.38 2.97
N ASP A 139 -3.57 -7.93 2.89
CA ASP A 139 -2.45 -7.50 3.72
C ASP A 139 -2.10 -6.02 3.48
N GLU A 140 -1.86 -5.66 2.21
CA GLU A 140 -1.51 -4.29 1.81
C GLU A 140 -2.60 -3.29 2.20
N SER A 141 -3.87 -3.60 1.92
CA SER A 141 -4.96 -2.66 2.16
C SER A 141 -5.29 -2.49 3.64
N LEU A 142 -5.31 -3.58 4.42
CA LEU A 142 -5.56 -3.50 5.85
C LEU A 142 -4.41 -2.78 6.57
N CYS A 143 -3.17 -3.03 6.17
CA CYS A 143 -2.01 -2.32 6.70
C CYS A 143 -2.03 -0.84 6.33
N PHE A 144 -2.34 -0.52 5.07
CA PHE A 144 -2.43 0.87 4.60
C PHE A 144 -3.51 1.66 5.36
N CYS A 145 -4.67 1.03 5.62
CA CYS A 145 -5.72 1.60 6.47
C CYS A 145 -5.23 1.85 7.91
N GLY A 146 -4.45 0.93 8.47
CA GLY A 146 -3.96 0.98 9.85
C GLY A 146 -2.79 1.94 10.09
N PHE A 147 -1.95 2.21 9.09
CA PHE A 147 -0.74 3.03 9.25
C PHE A 147 -0.99 4.38 9.93
N PRO A 148 -1.98 5.20 9.53
CA PRO A 148 -2.21 6.51 10.15
C PRO A 148 -2.47 6.50 11.66
N GLN A 149 -2.91 5.36 12.23
CA GLN A 149 -3.20 5.23 13.67
C GLN A 149 -2.00 4.84 14.51
N LEU A 150 -0.88 4.46 13.90
CA LEU A 150 0.34 4.15 14.63
C LEU A 150 1.07 5.45 15.01
N PRO A 151 1.75 5.50 16.16
CA PRO A 151 2.50 6.69 16.60
C PRO A 151 3.48 7.24 15.56
N SER A 152 4.26 6.38 14.90
CA SER A 152 5.17 6.78 13.81
C SER A 152 4.53 6.77 12.43
N LYS A 153 3.24 6.43 12.34
CA LYS A 153 2.51 6.14 11.10
C LYS A 153 3.13 5.03 10.24
N ARG A 154 3.94 4.16 10.84
CA ARG A 154 4.68 3.09 10.17
C ARG A 154 4.60 1.82 11.00
N GLY A 155 4.39 0.68 10.35
CA GLY A 155 4.20 -0.59 11.04
C GLY A 155 4.53 -1.79 10.17
N VAL A 156 4.46 -2.97 10.79
CA VAL A 156 4.59 -4.26 10.12
C VAL A 156 3.42 -5.16 10.51
N THR A 157 3.03 -6.04 9.60
CA THR A 157 2.02 -7.07 9.86
C THR A 157 2.54 -8.04 10.91
N ALA A 158 1.87 -8.11 12.05
CA ALA A 158 2.19 -9.09 13.09
C ALA A 158 1.35 -10.36 12.94
N LYS A 159 0.11 -10.23 12.46
CA LYS A 159 -0.80 -11.36 12.22
C LYS A 159 -1.80 -10.97 11.13
N LEU A 160 -2.07 -11.90 10.22
CA LEU A 160 -3.14 -11.79 9.22
C LEU A 160 -3.94 -13.09 9.23
N VAL A 161 -5.25 -12.98 9.42
CA VAL A 161 -6.19 -14.11 9.35
C VAL A 161 -7.20 -13.80 8.27
N ILE A 162 -7.38 -14.74 7.34
CA ILE A 162 -8.30 -14.61 6.22
C ILE A 162 -9.17 -15.85 6.13
N ASN A 163 -10.48 -15.65 6.03
CA ASN A 163 -11.45 -16.69 5.71
C ASN A 163 -11.90 -16.51 4.26
N TYR A 164 -11.73 -17.54 3.44
CA TYR A 164 -12.15 -17.52 2.04
C TYR A 164 -13.52 -18.17 1.88
N TYR A 165 -14.41 -17.52 1.13
CA TYR A 165 -15.77 -17.98 0.85
C TYR A 165 -16.00 -18.25 -0.64
N GLY A 166 -15.17 -17.68 -1.50
CA GLY A 166 -15.28 -17.83 -2.95
C GLY A 166 -13.99 -17.46 -3.65
N LYS A 167 -14.00 -17.59 -4.99
CA LYS A 167 -12.90 -17.18 -5.86
C LYS A 167 -13.46 -16.35 -7.00
N ALA A 168 -12.78 -15.24 -7.30
CA ALA A 168 -13.15 -14.37 -8.40
C ALA A 168 -12.83 -15.02 -9.75
N ALA A 169 -13.67 -14.73 -10.75
CA ALA A 169 -13.33 -14.98 -12.14
C ALA A 169 -12.18 -14.05 -12.58
N PRO A 170 -11.35 -14.46 -13.56
CA PRO A 170 -10.41 -13.55 -14.19
C PRO A 170 -11.13 -12.36 -14.84
N ASP A 171 -10.38 -11.27 -14.99
CA ASP A 171 -10.83 -9.98 -15.56
C ASP A 171 -11.99 -9.32 -14.78
N SER A 172 -12.12 -9.65 -13.50
CA SER A 172 -13.13 -9.08 -12.61
C SER A 172 -12.62 -7.82 -11.89
N MET A 173 -13.56 -6.96 -11.52
CA MET A 173 -13.32 -5.87 -10.59
C MET A 173 -13.67 -6.34 -9.17
N VAL A 174 -12.88 -5.93 -8.19
CA VAL A 174 -13.15 -6.20 -6.77
C VAL A 174 -13.12 -4.91 -5.96
N LEU A 175 -13.95 -4.90 -4.92
CA LEU A 175 -13.98 -3.88 -3.89
C LEU A 175 -13.46 -4.49 -2.59
N LEU A 176 -12.46 -3.85 -2.00
CA LEU A 176 -12.00 -4.15 -0.65
C LEU A 176 -12.42 -3.02 0.27
N VAL A 177 -13.02 -3.39 1.41
CA VAL A 177 -13.41 -2.47 2.47
C VAL A 177 -12.66 -2.82 3.75
N ALA A 178 -12.01 -1.83 4.35
CA ALA A 178 -11.24 -1.95 5.57
C ALA A 178 -11.72 -0.94 6.61
N LYS A 179 -11.78 -1.39 7.86
CA LYS A 179 -12.15 -0.56 9.01
C LYS A 179 -11.34 -0.93 10.24
N ILE A 180 -10.85 0.08 10.92
CA ILE A 180 -10.12 -0.07 12.17
C ILE A 180 -11.11 -0.45 13.27
N SER A 181 -10.79 -1.52 13.97
CA SER A 181 -11.61 -2.04 15.06
C SER A 181 -11.09 -1.62 16.44
N GLU A 182 -9.76 -1.55 16.60
CA GLU A 182 -9.14 -1.29 17.90
C GLU A 182 -7.74 -0.69 17.72
N VAL A 183 -7.38 0.27 18.56
CA VAL A 183 -6.03 0.86 18.60
C VAL A 183 -5.54 0.88 20.05
N HIS A 184 -4.40 0.23 20.31
CA HIS A 184 -3.77 0.16 21.62
C HIS A 184 -2.27 0.41 21.53
N GLY A 185 -1.88 1.66 21.76
CA GLY A 185 -0.49 2.09 21.76
C GLY A 185 0.19 1.85 20.41
N ARG A 186 1.01 0.79 20.33
CA ARG A 186 1.75 0.41 19.10
C ARG A 186 1.03 -0.64 18.25
N LYS A 187 -0.18 -1.05 18.62
CA LYS A 187 -0.94 -2.10 17.95
C LYS A 187 -2.22 -1.49 17.37
N CYS A 188 -2.52 -1.83 16.13
CA CYS A 188 -3.77 -1.49 15.46
C CYS A 188 -4.40 -2.78 14.92
N VAL A 189 -5.68 -3.00 15.18
CA VAL A 189 -6.44 -4.16 14.69
C VAL A 189 -7.43 -3.66 13.63
N ILE A 190 -7.28 -4.17 12.42
CA ILE A 190 -8.07 -3.77 11.26
C ILE A 190 -8.85 -4.97 10.76
N LYS A 191 -10.15 -4.78 10.53
CA LYS A 191 -11.03 -5.79 9.92
C LYS A 191 -11.38 -5.34 8.52
N GLY A 192 -11.57 -6.30 7.63
CA GLY A 192 -12.04 -5.98 6.29
C GLY A 192 -12.55 -7.18 5.54
N HIS A 193 -13.08 -6.90 4.36
CA HIS A 193 -13.55 -7.91 3.43
C HIS A 193 -13.31 -7.46 2.00
N ILE A 194 -13.32 -8.43 1.11
CA ILE A 194 -13.18 -8.23 -0.33
C ILE A 194 -14.28 -9.00 -1.06
N GLU A 195 -14.90 -8.32 -2.01
CA GLU A 195 -16.03 -8.83 -2.77
C GLU A 195 -15.91 -8.43 -4.25
N THR A 196 -16.58 -9.17 -5.12
CA THR A 196 -16.68 -8.80 -6.53
C THR A 196 -17.47 -7.51 -6.67
N PHE A 197 -17.00 -6.63 -7.53
CA PHE A 197 -17.65 -5.37 -7.85
C PHE A 197 -18.22 -5.44 -9.26
N ASP A 198 -19.54 -5.52 -9.37
CA ASP A 198 -20.25 -5.52 -10.65
C ASP A 198 -21.38 -4.50 -10.59
N GLU A 199 -21.38 -3.57 -11.54
CA GLU A 199 -22.42 -2.54 -11.67
C GLU A 199 -23.70 -3.12 -12.31
N SER A 200 -23.61 -4.27 -13.00
CA SER A 200 -24.70 -4.89 -13.77
C SER A 200 -25.74 -5.66 -12.95
N GLN A 201 -25.91 -5.31 -11.67
CA GLN A 201 -26.91 -5.84 -10.73
C GLN A 201 -26.76 -7.29 -10.26
N ASN A 202 -25.67 -7.98 -10.60
CA ASN A 202 -25.34 -9.23 -9.91
C ASN A 202 -25.02 -8.92 -8.44
N ALA A 203 -25.58 -9.71 -7.53
CA ALA A 203 -25.28 -9.56 -6.10
C ALA A 203 -23.76 -9.72 -5.89
N PRO A 204 -23.10 -8.80 -5.16
CA PRO A 204 -21.66 -8.89 -4.93
C PRO A 204 -21.34 -10.21 -4.21
N GLN A 205 -20.45 -10.99 -4.82
CA GLN A 205 -19.97 -12.21 -4.21
C GLN A 205 -18.84 -11.86 -3.24
N LYS A 206 -19.08 -12.11 -1.95
CA LYS A 206 -18.03 -12.03 -0.94
C LYS A 206 -16.97 -13.10 -1.19
N LEU A 207 -15.73 -12.68 -1.42
CA LEU A 207 -14.62 -13.57 -1.73
C LEU A 207 -13.89 -14.00 -0.46
N ALA A 208 -13.60 -13.03 0.41
CA ALA A 208 -12.94 -13.27 1.69
C ALA A 208 -13.27 -12.18 2.71
N ASP A 209 -13.11 -12.50 3.99
CA ASP A 209 -12.93 -11.52 5.05
C ASP A 209 -11.70 -11.83 5.88
N GLY A 210 -11.28 -10.86 6.69
CA GLY A 210 -10.11 -11.06 7.52
C GLY A 210 -9.89 -9.98 8.57
N GLU A 211 -8.92 -10.28 9.41
CA GLU A 211 -8.41 -9.40 10.45
C GLU A 211 -6.89 -9.32 10.34
N CYS A 212 -6.37 -8.10 10.35
CA CYS A 212 -4.95 -7.79 10.38
C CYS A 212 -4.60 -7.13 11.72
N VAL A 213 -3.54 -7.62 12.35
CA VAL A 213 -2.90 -6.97 13.48
C VAL A 213 -1.62 -6.31 13.00
N LEU A 214 -1.65 -4.99 12.98
CA LEU A 214 -0.53 -4.15 12.61
C LEU A 214 0.21 -3.66 13.86
N VAL A 215 1.55 -3.72 13.85
CA VAL A 215 2.37 -3.31 14.99
C VAL A 215 3.52 -2.39 14.57
N GLN A 216 3.72 -1.27 15.25
CA GLN A 216 4.92 -0.46 15.12
C GLN A 216 6.11 -1.13 15.84
N PRO A 217 7.23 -1.46 15.17
CA PRO A 217 8.40 -2.01 15.85
C PRO A 217 8.98 -1.06 16.91
N LYS A 218 9.49 -1.58 18.03
CA LYS A 218 9.96 -0.75 19.16
C LYS A 218 11.11 0.21 18.80
N TRP A 219 11.94 -0.16 17.83
CA TRP A 219 13.11 0.61 17.43
C TRP A 219 12.77 1.78 16.50
N PHE A 220 11.57 1.83 15.91
CA PHE A 220 11.19 2.92 14.99
C PHE A 220 11.20 4.30 15.66
N LYS A 221 10.92 4.40 16.96
CA LYS A 221 10.98 5.66 17.72
C LYS A 221 12.34 6.37 17.65
N TYR A 222 13.42 5.64 17.35
CA TYR A 222 14.76 6.20 17.18
C TYR A 222 15.03 6.73 15.78
N PHE A 223 14.12 6.47 14.83
CA PHE A 223 14.22 6.83 13.41
C PHE A 223 13.03 7.68 12.93
N ASP A 224 12.15 8.11 13.83
CA ASP A 224 11.02 8.98 13.48
C ASP A 224 11.47 10.33 12.88
N TRP A 225 12.70 10.76 13.20
CA TRP A 225 13.34 11.94 12.60
C TRP A 225 13.81 11.71 11.15
N VAL A 226 13.96 10.46 10.71
CA VAL A 226 14.36 10.14 9.35
C VAL A 226 13.10 10.10 8.46
N ARG A 227 13.03 11.07 7.56
CA ARG A 227 12.00 11.18 6.52
C ARG A 227 12.33 10.24 5.36
N ILE A 228 12.18 8.93 5.60
CA ILE A 228 12.51 7.88 4.62
C ILE A 228 11.46 7.78 3.50
N PHE A 229 10.22 8.23 3.76
CA PHE A 229 9.04 8.02 2.91
C PHE A 229 8.13 9.26 2.82
N ASP A 230 8.66 10.46 3.07
CA ASP A 230 7.90 11.73 2.90
C ASP A 230 7.87 12.15 1.42
#